data_AF-A0A496Q428-F1
#
_entry.id   AF-A0A496Q428-F1
#
_cell.length_a   1.000
_cell.length_b   1.000
_cell.length_c   1.000
_cell.angle_alpha   90.00
_cell.angle_beta   90.00
_cell.angle_gamma   90.00
#
_symmetry.space_group_name_H-M   'P 1'
#
loop_
_entity.id
_entity.type
_entity.pdbx_description
1 polymer ?
#
loop_
_entity_poly.entity_id
_entity_poly.type
_entity_poly.pdbx_seq_one_letter_code
_entity_poly.pdbx_strand_id
1 'polypeptide(L)'
;MSDRRANPSFLNQGVSIVAILGCFLVFGLLLCLTYIPNKPEGFPVGSVPPEERAARLSELRAEESLMATGYSWIDQDKGVVSLPIDRAMELTRQELSGQSSE
;
A
#
# COMPACT_ATOMS: atom_id res chain seq x y z
N MET A 1 -39.33 45.15 -5.15
CA MET A 1 -37.86 44.96 -5.13
C MET A 1 -37.63 43.69 -5.94
N SER A 2 -37.56 43.83 -7.26
CA SER A 2 -37.75 42.71 -8.20
C SER A 2 -36.45 42.45 -8.94
N ASP A 3 -35.88 41.27 -8.71
CA ASP A 3 -34.62 40.82 -9.27
C ASP A 3 -34.65 40.84 -10.81
N ARG A 4 -33.76 41.64 -11.39
CA ARG A 4 -33.47 41.62 -12.82
C ARG A 4 -32.70 40.35 -13.13
N ARG A 5 -33.41 39.28 -13.52
CA ARG A 5 -32.78 38.08 -14.11
C ARG A 5 -32.12 38.49 -15.42
N ALA A 6 -30.79 38.59 -15.42
CA ALA A 6 -30.02 38.70 -16.65
C ALA A 6 -30.19 37.40 -17.44
N ASN A 7 -30.87 37.46 -18.59
CA ASN A 7 -30.97 36.34 -19.51
C ASN A 7 -29.68 36.32 -20.35
N PRO A 8 -28.79 35.32 -20.23
CA PRO A 8 -27.60 35.27 -21.05
C PRO A 8 -28.02 35.03 -22.51
N SER A 9 -27.65 35.93 -23.42
CA SER A 9 -27.77 35.66 -24.84
C SER A 9 -26.93 34.42 -25.17
N PHE A 10 -27.50 33.46 -25.92
CA PHE A 10 -26.82 32.22 -26.32
C PHE A 10 -25.43 32.45 -26.95
N LEU A 11 -25.26 33.61 -27.60
CA LEU A 11 -23.99 34.07 -28.16
C LEU A 11 -22.92 34.32 -27.08
N ASN A 12 -23.29 34.97 -25.97
CA ASN A 12 -22.38 35.23 -24.85
C ASN A 12 -22.07 33.94 -24.05
N GLN A 13 -23.02 33.00 -24.03
CA GLN A 13 -22.81 31.70 -23.40
C GLN A 13 -21.79 30.85 -24.17
N GLY A 14 -21.85 30.86 -25.52
CA GLY A 14 -20.84 30.21 -26.36
C GLY A 14 -19.43 30.77 -26.14
N VAL A 15 -19.30 32.10 -26.11
CA VAL A 15 -18.02 32.78 -25.84
C VAL A 15 -17.47 32.39 -24.46
N SER A 16 -18.33 32.34 -23.44
CA SER A 16 -17.94 31.96 -22.08
C SER A 16 -17.47 30.50 -22.01
N ILE A 17 -18.14 29.58 -22.69
CA ILE A 17 -17.74 28.16 -22.74
C ILE A 17 -16.38 28.01 -23.43
N VAL A 18 -16.15 28.69 -24.55
CA VAL A 18 -14.86 28.66 -25.26
C VAL A 18 -13.75 29.26 -24.40
N ALA A 19 -14.02 30.36 -23.68
CA ALA A 19 -13.06 30.95 -22.76
C ALA A 19 -12.69 30.01 -21.60
N ILE A 20 -13.68 29.31 -21.02
CA ILE A 20 -13.46 28.32 -19.96
C ILE A 20 -12.63 27.16 -20.48
N LEU A 21 -13.00 26.59 -21.63
CA LEU A 21 -12.25 25.50 -22.27
C LEU A 21 -10.81 25.92 -22.59
N GLY A 22 -10.62 27.12 -23.13
CA GLY A 22 -9.29 27.67 -23.39
C GLY A 22 -8.47 27.82 -22.11
N CYS A 23 -9.07 28.28 -21.01
CA CYS A 23 -8.41 28.40 -19.72
C CYS A 23 -7.95 27.03 -19.19
N PHE A 24 -8.81 26.01 -19.27
CA PHE A 24 -8.44 24.64 -18.90
C PHE A 24 -7.36 24.04 -19.82
N LEU A 25 -7.40 24.35 -21.12
CA LEU A 25 -6.42 23.87 -22.09
C LEU A 25 -5.05 24.50 -21.81
N VAL A 26 -5.00 25.82 -21.57
CA VAL A 26 -3.76 26.52 -21.16
C VAL A 26 -3.24 25.99 -19.84
N PHE A 27 -4.10 25.79 -18.84
CA PHE A 27 -3.71 25.22 -17.55
C PHE A 27 -3.18 23.79 -17.69
N GLY A 28 -3.85 22.94 -18.46
CA GLY A 28 -3.40 21.58 -18.75
C GLY A 28 -2.07 21.56 -19.51
N LEU A 29 -1.86 22.49 -20.44
CA LEU A 29 -0.62 22.64 -21.18
C LEU A 29 0.53 23.12 -20.28
N LEU A 30 0.25 24.03 -19.33
CA LEU A 30 1.20 24.43 -18.31
C LEU A 30 1.59 23.24 -17.42
N LEU A 31 0.62 22.47 -16.92
CA LEU A 31 0.93 21.24 -16.17
C LEU A 31 1.74 20.26 -17.01
N CYS A 32 1.42 20.11 -18.30
CA CYS A 32 2.16 19.22 -19.18
C CYS A 32 3.62 19.68 -19.36
N LEU A 33 3.85 20.98 -19.61
CA LEU A 33 5.18 21.52 -19.89
C LEU A 33 6.03 21.74 -18.64
N THR A 34 5.43 22.14 -17.52
CA THR A 34 6.19 22.49 -16.31
C THR A 34 6.13 21.39 -15.25
N TYR A 35 4.97 20.75 -15.06
CA TYR A 35 4.76 19.84 -13.94
C TYR A 35 5.14 18.38 -14.26
N ILE A 36 4.86 17.87 -15.47
CA ILE A 36 5.29 16.51 -15.86
C ILE A 36 6.82 16.35 -15.85
N PRO A 37 7.63 17.28 -16.41
CA PRO A 37 9.09 17.15 -16.36
C PRO A 37 9.67 17.46 -14.97
N ASN A 38 9.11 18.41 -14.22
CA ASN A 38 9.49 18.66 -12.81
C ASN A 38 8.65 17.83 -11.82
N LYS A 39 8.18 16.64 -12.21
CA LYS A 39 7.59 15.74 -11.22
C LYS A 39 8.68 15.50 -10.17
N PRO A 40 8.47 15.83 -8.88
CA PRO A 40 9.46 15.51 -7.86
C PRO A 40 9.71 14.00 -7.97
N GLU A 41 10.95 13.63 -8.26
CA GLU A 41 11.31 12.24 -8.44
C GLU A 41 11.00 11.48 -7.16
N GLY A 42 9.95 10.68 -7.25
CA GLY A 42 9.82 9.48 -6.45
C GLY A 42 9.57 9.68 -4.97
N PHE A 43 9.06 8.60 -4.41
CA PHE A 43 9.01 8.35 -2.98
C PHE A 43 10.34 8.73 -2.31
N PRO A 44 10.29 9.26 -1.06
CA PRO A 44 11.40 9.93 -0.40
C PRO A 44 12.70 9.13 -0.45
N VAL A 45 13.84 9.84 -0.52
CA VAL A 45 15.19 9.27 -0.45
C VAL A 45 15.25 8.22 0.68
N GLY A 46 15.48 6.96 0.30
CA GLY A 46 15.38 5.78 1.19
C GLY A 46 14.24 4.82 0.85
N SER A 47 13.35 5.18 -0.09
CA SER A 47 12.30 4.28 -0.54
C SER A 47 12.87 3.25 -1.52
N VAL A 48 12.93 2.00 -1.07
CA VAL A 48 13.31 0.87 -1.90
C VAL A 48 12.34 0.72 -3.07
N PRO A 49 12.80 0.53 -4.32
CA PRO A 49 11.91 0.43 -5.47
C PRO A 49 10.84 -0.64 -5.27
N PRO A 50 9.63 -0.48 -5.86
CA PRO A 50 8.51 -1.41 -5.65
C PRO A 50 8.87 -2.89 -5.88
N GLU A 51 9.74 -3.16 -6.85
CA GLU A 51 10.21 -4.51 -7.18
C GLU A 51 11.09 -5.11 -6.07
N GLU A 52 12.04 -4.34 -5.54
CA GLU A 52 12.88 -4.77 -4.41
C GLU A 52 12.06 -4.95 -3.12
N ARG A 53 10.95 -4.22 -2.93
CA ARG A 53 10.03 -4.47 -1.81
C ARG A 53 9.35 -5.83 -1.93
N ALA A 54 8.90 -6.18 -3.14
CA ALA A 54 8.26 -7.47 -3.39
C ALA A 54 9.26 -8.63 -3.21
N ALA A 55 10.50 -8.46 -3.70
CA ALA A 55 11.57 -9.43 -3.52
C ALA A 55 11.88 -9.67 -2.03
N ARG A 56 12.11 -8.60 -1.24
CA ARG A 56 12.38 -8.74 0.20
C ARG A 56 11.21 -9.35 0.97
N LEU A 57 9.97 -9.03 0.59
CA LEU A 57 8.80 -9.67 1.20
C LEU A 57 8.74 -11.17 0.90
N SER A 58 9.11 -11.58 -0.31
CA SER A 58 9.14 -13.00 -0.67
C SER A 58 10.24 -13.77 0.07
N GLU A 59 11.41 -13.15 0.25
CA GLU A 59 12.53 -13.70 0.99
C GLU A 59 12.18 -13.89 2.47
N LEU A 60 11.63 -12.84 3.10
CA LEU A 60 11.16 -12.92 4.49
C LEU A 60 10.10 -14.00 4.68
N ARG A 61 9.12 -14.10 3.78
CA ARG A 61 8.09 -15.16 3.86
C ARG A 61 8.68 -16.56 3.68
N ALA A 62 9.68 -16.71 2.82
CA ALA A 62 10.36 -17.99 2.65
C ALA A 62 11.08 -18.39 3.95
N GLU A 63 11.82 -17.46 4.55
CA GLU A 63 12.50 -17.69 5.83
C GLU A 63 11.52 -18.03 6.97
N GLU A 64 10.44 -17.25 7.11
CA GLU A 64 9.36 -17.51 8.07
C GLU A 64 8.74 -18.90 7.87
N SER A 65 8.48 -19.30 6.62
CA SER A 65 7.90 -20.61 6.32
C SER A 65 8.82 -21.77 6.72
N LEU A 66 10.14 -21.61 6.55
CA LEU A 66 11.14 -22.60 6.95
C LEU A 66 11.19 -22.70 8.48
N MET A 67 11.14 -21.58 9.19
CA MET A 67 11.12 -21.58 10.65
C MET A 67 9.81 -22.16 11.22
N ALA A 68 8.67 -21.93 10.57
CA ALA A 68 7.37 -22.41 11.03
C ALA A 68 7.16 -23.93 10.81
N THR A 69 7.77 -24.49 9.76
CA THR A 69 7.56 -25.90 9.36
C THR A 69 8.71 -26.82 9.76
N GLY A 70 9.90 -26.26 10.02
CA GLY A 70 11.11 -27.01 10.35
C GLY A 70 11.40 -27.07 11.85
N TYR A 71 12.31 -27.96 12.21
CA TYR A 71 12.94 -27.97 13.54
C TYR A 71 14.19 -27.11 13.51
N SER A 72 14.37 -26.27 14.52
CA SER A 72 15.57 -25.44 14.67
C SER A 72 16.00 -25.33 16.12
N TRP A 73 17.28 -25.05 16.36
CA TRP A 73 17.80 -24.79 17.70
C TRP A 73 17.57 -23.32 18.06
N ILE A 74 16.95 -23.05 19.21
CA ILE A 74 16.78 -21.69 19.74
C ILE A 74 17.94 -21.37 20.69
N ASP A 75 18.23 -22.28 21.62
CA ASP A 75 19.32 -22.16 22.59
C ASP A 75 19.89 -23.55 22.85
N GLN A 76 21.02 -23.86 22.21
CA GLN A 76 21.63 -25.19 22.30
C GLN A 76 22.22 -25.46 23.69
N ASP A 77 22.73 -24.43 24.38
CA ASP A 77 23.32 -24.56 25.71
C ASP A 77 22.27 -24.93 26.76
N LYS A 78 21.04 -24.44 26.58
CA LYS A 78 19.88 -24.80 27.43
C LYS A 78 19.07 -25.98 26.91
N GLY A 79 19.44 -26.56 25.76
CA GLY A 79 18.71 -27.66 25.14
C GLY A 79 17.33 -27.26 24.60
N VAL A 80 17.10 -25.98 24.27
CA VAL A 80 15.81 -25.47 23.79
C VAL A 80 15.76 -25.52 22.26
N VAL A 81 14.78 -26.27 21.74
CA VAL A 81 14.50 -26.41 20.31
C VAL A 81 13.17 -25.77 19.95
N SER A 82 13.10 -25.18 18.76
CA SER A 82 11.86 -24.83 18.09
C SER A 82 11.29 -26.08 17.41
N LEU A 83 10.00 -26.30 17.61
CA LEU A 83 9.23 -27.35 16.96
C LEU A 83 8.37 -26.71 15.85
N PRO A 84 8.04 -27.45 14.78
CA PRO A 84 7.07 -27.00 13.79
C PRO A 84 5.74 -26.61 14.45
N ILE A 85 5.12 -25.55 13.95
CA ILE A 85 3.90 -24.97 14.55
C ILE A 85 2.77 -25.99 14.66
N ASP A 86 2.61 -26.86 13.66
CA ASP A 86 1.57 -27.89 13.68
C ASP A 86 1.77 -28.85 14.85
N ARG A 87 3.02 -29.23 15.12
CA ARG A 87 3.34 -30.13 16.22
C ARG A 87 3.21 -29.44 17.57
N ALA A 88 3.61 -28.18 17.67
CA ALA A 88 3.41 -27.38 18.87
C ALA A 88 1.92 -27.27 19.21
N MET A 89 1.06 -26.96 18.24
CA MET A 89 -0.40 -26.90 18.44
C MET A 89 -0.99 -28.24 18.89
N GLU A 90 -0.53 -29.36 18.34
CA GLU A 90 -0.99 -30.69 18.73
C GLU A 90 -0.62 -31.00 20.19
N LEU A 91 0.62 -30.71 20.58
CA LEU A 91 1.10 -30.89 21.96
C LEU A 91 0.32 -30.02 22.95
N THR A 92 0.11 -28.74 22.63
CA THR A 92 -0.69 -27.83 23.46
C THR A 92 -2.12 -28.34 23.64
N ARG A 93 -2.72 -28.88 22.59
CA ARG A 93 -4.07 -29.48 22.68
C ARG A 93 -4.10 -30.69 23.59
N GLN A 94 -3.10 -31.57 23.49
CA GLN A 94 -2.98 -32.74 24.36
C GLN A 94 -2.83 -32.32 25.82
N GLU A 95 -1.93 -31.37 26.10
CA GLU A 95 -1.72 -30.82 27.45
C GLU A 95 -3.01 -30.25 28.04
N LEU A 96 -3.71 -29.40 27.28
CA LEU A 96 -4.96 -28.79 27.73
C LEU A 96 -6.06 -29.83 27.99
N SER A 97 -6.13 -30.88 27.17
CA SER A 97 -7.09 -31.98 27.37
C SER A 97 -6.79 -32.80 28.63
N GLY A 98 -5.51 -33.04 28.92
CA GLY A 98 -5.07 -33.72 30.14
C GLY A 98 -5.36 -32.92 31.40
N GLN A 99 -5.08 -31.61 31.37
CA GLN A 99 -5.36 -30.69 32.49
C GLN A 99 -6.85 -30.58 32.85
N SER A 100 -7.74 -30.74 31.87
CA SER A 100 -9.19 -30.69 32.12
C SER A 100 -9.76 -31.96 32.76
N SER A 101 -8.95 -33.01 32.90
CA SER A 101 -9.36 -34.32 33.44
C SER A 101 -8.83 -34.61 34.86
N GLU A 102 -8.14 -33.64 35.48
CA GLU A 102 -7.77 -33.61 36.92
C GLU A 102 -8.63 -32.59 37.67
#